data_AF-A0A1W9J753-F1
#
_entry.id   AF-A0A1W9J753-F1
#
_cell.length_a   1.000
_cell.length_b   1.000
_cell.length_c   1.000
_cell.angle_alpha   90.00
_cell.angle_beta   90.00
_cell.angle_gamma   90.00
#
_symmetry.space_group_name_H-M   'P 1'
#
loop_
_entity.id
_entity.type
_entity.pdbx_description
1 polymer ?
#
loop_
_entity_poly.entity_id
_entity_poly.type
_entity_poly.pdbx_seq_one_letter_code
_entity_poly.pdbx_strand_id
1 'polypeptide(L)' 'MSAKELLPGLELYNRVRAGFILQNSSLGEWCRNNGIQQTSAKACLHGTWGGPKGMAMRDRLIKDSNIEHLSLKAA' A
#
# COMPACT_ATOMS: atom_id res chain seq x y z
N MET A 1 -13.46 -9.54 -14.63
CA MET A 1 -12.80 -9.00 -13.42
C MET A 1 -11.92 -7.85 -13.89
N SER A 2 -12.40 -6.61 -13.84
CA SER A 2 -11.58 -5.47 -14.27
C SER A 2 -10.70 -5.06 -13.08
N ALA A 3 -9.53 -5.71 -12.98
CA ALA A 3 -8.47 -5.27 -12.10
C ALA A 3 -8.08 -3.86 -12.56
N LYS A 4 -8.64 -2.84 -11.91
CA LYS A 4 -8.10 -1.48 -12.00
C LYS A 4 -6.65 -1.63 -11.58
N GLU A 5 -5.74 -1.59 -12.55
CA GLU A 5 -4.31 -1.66 -12.33
C GLU A 5 -4.00 -0.70 -11.19
N LEU A 6 -3.49 -1.23 -10.07
CA LEU A 6 -3.12 -0.42 -8.90
C LEU A 6 -1.88 0.38 -9.27
N LEU A 7 -2.09 1.42 -10.07
CA LEU A 7 -1.05 2.28 -10.57
C LEU A 7 -0.44 3.04 -9.40
N PRO A 8 0.90 3.20 -9.37
CA PRO A 8 1.53 4.07 -8.41
C PRO A 8 0.94 5.48 -8.45
N GLY A 9 0.72 6.05 -7.29
CA GLY A 9 0.19 7.41 -7.16
C GLY A 9 -0.50 7.65 -5.82
N LEU A 10 -1.15 8.81 -5.73
CA LEU A 10 -1.88 9.23 -4.54
C LEU A 10 -3.05 8.28 -4.21
N GLU A 11 -3.72 7.75 -5.23
CA GLU A 11 -4.83 6.80 -5.05
C GLU A 11 -4.35 5.49 -4.39
N LEU A 12 -3.25 4.92 -4.88
CA LEU A 12 -2.65 3.71 -4.29
C LEU A 12 -2.25 3.95 -2.82
N TYR A 13 -1.59 5.09 -2.56
CA TYR A 13 -1.22 5.47 -1.20
C TYR A 13 -2.43 5.55 -0.26
N ASN A 14 -3.52 6.19 -0.70
CA ASN A 14 -4.73 6.34 0.10
C ASN A 14 -5.40 4.98 0.36
N ARG A 15 -5.46 4.10 -0.65
CA ARG A 15 -5.99 2.74 -0.49
C ARG A 15 -5.18 1.93 0.50
N VAL A 16 -3.85 1.87 0.34
CA VAL A 16 -2.96 1.15 1.26
C VAL A 16 -3.11 1.66 2.69
N ARG A 17 -3.17 2.99 2.87
CA ARG A 17 -3.42 3.59 4.18
C ARG A 17 -4.78 3.18 4.76
N ALA A 18 -5.85 3.21 3.96
CA ALA A 18 -7.17 2.78 4.38
C ALA A 18 -7.19 1.29 4.77
N GLY A 19 -6.50 0.43 4.02
CA GLY A 19 -6.37 -1.00 4.32
C GLY A 19 -5.72 -1.27 5.67
N PHE A 20 -4.67 -0.53 6.03
CA PHE A 20 -4.09 -0.62 7.37
C PHE A 20 -5.02 -0.11 8.46
N ILE A 21 -5.75 0.99 8.22
CA ILE A 21 -6.73 1.53 9.19
C ILE A 21 -7.84 0.51 9.46
N LEU A 22 -8.36 -0.15 8.42
CA LEU A 22 -9.38 -1.20 8.56
C LEU A 22 -8.88 -2.41 9.37
N GLN A 23 -7.57 -2.62 9.42
CA GLN A 23 -6.92 -3.65 10.23
C GLN A 23 -6.54 -3.17 11.65
N ASN A 24 -7.05 -2.01 12.10
CA ASN A 24 -6.64 -1.36 13.36
C ASN A 24 -5.14 -1.09 13.46
N SER A 25 -4.47 -0.87 12.33
CA SER A 25 -3.06 -0.51 12.26
C SER A 25 -2.85 0.77 11.45
N SER A 26 -1.60 1.14 11.19
CA SER A 26 -1.27 2.29 10.35
C SER A 26 -0.05 2.01 9.49
N LEU A 27 0.06 2.74 8.38
CA LEU A 27 1.25 2.67 7.53
C LEU A 27 2.53 2.96 8.34
N GLY A 28 2.46 3.89 9.31
CA GLY A 28 3.59 4.23 10.16
C GLY A 28 3.99 3.09 11.10
N GLU A 29 3.01 2.37 11.64
CA GLU A 29 3.26 1.19 12.47
C GLU A 29 3.85 0.03 11.66
N TRP A 30 3.29 -0.24 10.49
CA TRP A 30 3.84 -1.23 9.56
C TRP A 30 5.30 -0.89 9.21
N CYS A 31 5.60 0.38 8.94
CA CYS A 31 6.95 0.85 8.69
C CYS A 31 7.90 0.57 9.87
N ARG A 32 7.48 0.88 11.11
CA ARG A 32 8.28 0.61 12.33
C ARG A 32 8.55 -0.89 12.49
N ASN A 33 7.52 -1.72 12.35
CA ASN A 33 7.63 -3.17 12.54
C ASN A 33 8.53 -3.83 11.49
N ASN A 34 8.63 -3.25 10.30
CA ASN A 34 9.46 -3.77 9.21
C ASN A 34 10.82 -3.06 9.08
N GLY A 35 11.15 -2.11 9.97
CA GLY A 35 12.40 -1.33 9.88
C GLY A 35 12.49 -0.44 8.64
N ILE A 36 11.36 -0.05 8.07
CA ILE A 36 11.28 0.76 6.83
C ILE A 36 11.03 2.22 7.19
N GLN A 37 11.71 3.14 6.50
CA GLN A 37 11.40 4.56 6.61
C GLN A 37 10.08 4.90 5.91
N GLN A 38 9.25 5.69 6.58
CA GLN A 38 7.95 6.12 6.03
C GLN A 38 8.10 6.92 4.72
N THR A 39 9.20 7.66 4.55
CA THR A 39 9.53 8.39 3.31
C THR A 39 9.74 7.45 2.14
N SER A 40 10.46 6.35 2.35
CA SER A 40 10.66 5.29 1.35
C SER A 40 9.35 4.60 0.99
N ALA A 41 8.51 4.27 1.99
CA ALA A 41 7.20 3.67 1.75
C ALA A 41 6.30 4.60 0.91
N LYS A 42 6.27 5.90 1.23
CA LYS A 42 5.55 6.91 0.42
C LYS A 42 6.08 7.01 -1.00
N ALA A 43 7.41 7.06 -1.18
CA ALA A 43 8.03 7.15 -2.50
C ALA A 43 7.73 5.93 -3.38
N CYS A 44 7.69 4.73 -2.78
CA CYS A 44 7.27 3.50 -3.47
C CYS A 44 5.80 3.56 -3.89
N LEU A 45 4.91 3.99 -3.01
CA LEU A 45 3.46 4.05 -3.28
C LEU A 45 3.09 5.13 -4.29
N HIS A 46 3.77 6.28 -4.26
CA HIS A 46 3.58 7.37 -5.23
C HIS A 46 4.23 7.10 -6.60
N GLY A 47 5.12 6.11 -6.72
CA GLY A 47 5.82 5.83 -7.98
C GLY A 47 7.13 6.56 -8.19
N THR A 48 7.50 7.45 -7.28
CA THR A 48 8.77 8.19 -7.32
C THR A 48 9.97 7.26 -7.22
N TRP A 49 9.85 6.13 -6.50
CA TRP A 49 10.88 5.10 -6.44
C TRP A 49 10.40 3.81 -7.13
N GLY A 50 10.74 3.68 -8.41
CA GLY A 50 10.35 2.58 -9.31
C GLY A 50 11.42 1.51 -9.57
N GLY A 51 12.52 1.49 -8.80
CA GLY A 51 13.53 0.44 -8.94
C GLY A 51 13.04 -0.93 -8.43
N PRO A 52 13.76 -2.04 -8.70
CA PRO A 52 13.35 -3.39 -8.32
C PRO A 52 12.99 -3.55 -6.83
N LYS A 53 13.74 -2.88 -5.95
CA LYS A 53 13.46 -2.85 -4.50
C LYS A 53 12.19 -2.06 -4.15
N GLY A 54 11.92 -0.97 -4.87
CA GLY A 54 10.72 -0.16 -4.65
C GLY A 54 9.46 -0.87 -5.12
N MET A 55 9.53 -1.60 -6.24
CA MET A 55 8.45 -2.45 -6.73
C MET A 55 8.15 -3.59 -5.75
N ALA A 56 9.17 -4.29 -5.26
CA ALA A 56 9.00 -5.35 -4.26
C ALA A 56 8.41 -4.81 -2.94
N MET A 57 8.82 -3.61 -2.52
CA MET A 57 8.24 -2.96 -1.33
C MET A 57 6.78 -2.58 -1.54
N ARG A 58 6.43 -2.06 -2.72
CA ARG A 58 5.04 -1.73 -3.08
C ARG A 58 4.16 -2.97 -3.05
N ASP A 59 4.62 -4.08 -3.63
CA ASP A 59 3.91 -5.35 -3.62
C ASP A 59 3.61 -5.82 -2.19
N ARG A 60 4.62 -5.77 -1.31
CA ARG A 60 4.47 -6.06 0.12
C ARG A 60 3.43 -5.16 0.80
N LEU A 61 3.46 -3.86 0.53
CA LEU A 61 2.50 -2.91 1.09
C LEU A 61 1.07 -3.18 0.62
N ILE A 62 0.87 -3.51 -0.65
CA ILE A 62 -0.44 -3.86 -1.22
C ILE A 62 -0.98 -5.11 -0.55
N LYS A 63 -0.16 -6.15 -0.46
CA LYS A 63 -0.51 -7.43 0.15
C LYS A 63 -0.84 -7.28 1.64
N ASP A 64 0.02 -6.64 2.41
CA ASP A 64 -0.15 -6.50 3.87
C ASP A 64 -1.27 -5.52 4.24
N SER A 65 -1.59 -4.56 3.35
CA SER A 65 -2.75 -3.68 3.55
C SER A 65 -4.08 -4.35 3.17
N ASN A 66 -4.05 -5.56 2.59
CA ASN A 66 -5.21 -6.35 2.20
C ASN A 66 -6.16 -5.61 1.23
N ILE A 67 -5.64 -4.67 0.44
CA ILE A 67 -6.46 -3.85 -0.46
C ILE A 67 -6.87 -4.59 -1.73
N GLU A 68 -6.24 -5.72 -2.03
CA GLU A 68 -6.61 -6.62 -3.13
C GLU A 68 -7.99 -7.25 -2.90
N HIS A 69 -8.40 -7.38 -1.63
CA HIS A 69 -9.69 -7.94 -1.22
C HIS A 69 -10.75 -6.87 -0.86
N LEU A 70 -10.50 -5.58 -1.12
CA LEU A 70 -11.50 -4.51 -0.96
C LEU A 70 -12.60 -4.58 -2.04
N SER A 71 -13.33 -5.68 -2.07
CA SER A 71 -14.65 -5.80 -2.68
C SER A 71 -15.66 -5.68 -1.54
N LEU A 72 -16.12 -4.47 -1.27
CA LEU A 72 -17.26 -4.28 -0.39
C LEU A 72 -18.48 -4.89 -1.08
N LYS A 73 -19.04 -5.97 -0.50
CA LYS A 73 -20.47 -6.25 -0.66
C LYS A 73 -21.21 -5.03 -0.14
N ALA A 74 -21.80 -4.25 -1.05
CA ALA A 74 -22.81 -3.28 -0.68
C ALA A 74 -23.97 -4.05 -0.05
N ALA A 75 -24.27 -3.75 1.21
CA ALA A 75 -25.51 -4.14 1.87
C ALA A 75 -26.63 -3.18 1.47
#